data_AF-A0A7W9EZQ0-F1
#
_entry.id   AF-A0A7W9EZQ0-F1
#
_cell.length_a   1.000
_cell.length_b   1.000
_cell.length_c   1.000
_cell.angle_alpha   90.00
_cell.angle_beta   90.00
_cell.angle_gamma   90.00
#
_symmetry.space_group_name_H-M   'P 1'
#
loop_
_entity.id
_entity.type
_entity.pdbx_description
1 polymer ?
#
loop_
_entity_poly.entity_id
_entity_poly.type
_entity_poly.pdbx_seq_one_letter_code
_entity_poly.pdbx_strand_id
1 'polypeptide(L)'
;MLVTIFLASCSKSPAQLSVAQISVEGEFRTPAADGHFEHNLIETQSDVIDDTVSFLTGHEVGVGVSAFAGILPNQPAQAPLSAQATFTGNYRAAIIRDISIVNNELHGMNALTDEGRITLNADLSDMTLIGSDGFLSVDAQIVENTHLAGDVEINGVPGTLIGEIGNDRAFGAFQGGNETNLMSGGFVTTRNP
;
A
#
# COMPACT_ATOMS: atom_id res chain seq x y z
N MET A 1 44.84 44.23 32.70
CA MET A 1 44.19 44.39 31.38
C MET A 1 43.45 43.09 31.13
N LEU A 2 42.14 43.10 31.39
CA LEU A 2 41.30 41.91 31.50
C LEU A 2 40.47 41.79 30.20
N VAL A 3 40.55 40.65 29.53
CA VAL A 3 39.83 40.37 28.28
C VAL A 3 38.39 40.01 28.62
N THR A 4 37.44 40.80 28.14
CA THR A 4 35.99 40.57 28.26
C THR A 4 35.56 39.51 27.25
N ILE A 5 35.01 38.40 27.75
CA ILE A 5 34.39 37.34 26.94
C ILE A 5 32.95 37.77 26.60
N PHE A 6 32.60 37.79 25.32
CA PHE A 6 31.21 37.93 24.86
C PHE A 6 30.44 36.65 25.21
N LEU A 7 29.45 36.77 26.11
CA LEU A 7 28.40 35.77 26.27
C LEU A 7 27.41 35.94 25.12
N ALA A 8 27.47 35.08 24.11
CA ALA A 8 26.41 34.96 23.12
C ALA A 8 25.20 34.31 23.82
N SER A 9 24.18 35.12 24.13
CA SER A 9 22.86 34.60 24.49
C SER A 9 22.23 33.99 23.25
N CYS A 10 22.32 32.67 23.10
CA CYS A 10 21.46 31.97 22.17
C CYS A 10 20.10 31.81 22.84
N SER A 11 19.26 32.85 22.73
CA SER A 11 17.84 32.75 23.05
C SER A 11 17.27 31.67 22.15
N LYS A 12 16.96 30.50 22.73
CA LYS A 12 16.17 29.47 22.06
C LYS A 12 14.88 30.14 21.60
N SER A 13 14.80 30.37 20.29
CA SER A 13 13.55 30.71 19.62
C SER A 13 12.49 29.70 20.09
N PRO A 14 11.26 30.14 20.43
CA PRO A 14 10.22 29.21 20.81
C PRO A 14 10.10 28.18 19.70
N ALA A 15 10.17 26.90 20.09
CA ALA A 15 10.01 25.78 19.19
C ALA A 15 8.77 26.01 18.35
N GLN A 16 8.98 26.30 17.06
CA GLN A 16 7.95 26.09 16.06
C GLN A 16 7.66 24.61 16.16
N LEU A 17 6.46 24.28 16.65
CA LEU A 17 5.94 22.93 16.66
C LEU A 17 6.19 22.37 15.26
N SER A 18 7.15 21.46 15.13
CA SER A 18 7.35 20.74 13.89
C SER A 18 6.08 19.95 13.69
N VAL A 19 5.34 20.29 12.65
CA VAL A 19 4.37 19.41 12.05
C VAL A 19 4.98 18.01 12.01
N ALA A 20 4.20 17.04 12.47
CA ALA A 20 4.45 15.62 12.46
C ALA A 20 5.38 15.13 11.33
N GLN A 21 6.19 14.12 11.63
CA GLN A 21 6.47 13.08 10.65
C GLN A 21 5.10 12.58 10.16
N ILE A 22 4.61 13.13 9.05
CA ILE A 22 3.37 12.66 8.46
C ILE A 22 3.72 11.28 7.91
N SER A 23 3.43 10.23 8.68
CA SER A 23 3.42 8.88 8.14
C SER A 23 2.18 8.82 7.26
N VAL A 24 2.36 9.15 5.98
CA VAL A 24 1.41 8.86 4.91
C VAL A 24 1.54 7.37 4.62
N GLU A 25 1.21 6.55 5.63
CA GLU A 25 1.26 5.10 5.55
C GLU A 25 -0.18 4.60 5.57
N GLY A 26 -0.50 3.70 4.65
CA GLY A 26 -1.75 2.98 4.71
C GLY A 26 -1.68 1.89 5.77
N GLU A 27 -2.78 1.18 5.92
CA GLU A 27 -2.92 0.15 6.93
C GLU A 27 -3.53 -1.11 6.33
N PHE A 28 -3.00 -2.27 6.71
CA PHE A 28 -3.65 -3.54 6.42
C PHE A 28 -4.79 -3.79 7.40
N ARG A 29 -5.99 -3.99 6.87
CA ARG A 29 -7.18 -4.31 7.66
C ARG A 29 -7.93 -5.46 7.03
N THR A 30 -8.58 -6.30 7.84
CA THR A 30 -9.51 -7.29 7.30
C THR A 30 -10.84 -6.61 6.99
N PRO A 31 -11.28 -6.54 5.72
CA PRO A 31 -12.60 -6.03 5.37
C PRO A 31 -13.70 -7.01 5.83
N ALA A 32 -14.94 -6.53 5.84
CA ALA A 32 -16.12 -7.37 5.93
C ALA A 32 -16.20 -8.30 4.70
N ALA A 33 -17.06 -9.33 4.80
CA ALA A 33 -17.21 -10.33 3.74
C ALA A 33 -17.76 -9.76 2.41
N ASP A 34 -18.38 -8.59 2.45
CA ASP A 34 -18.83 -7.83 1.27
C ASP A 34 -17.77 -6.85 0.75
N GLY A 35 -16.57 -6.87 1.32
CA GLY A 35 -15.44 -6.01 0.95
C GLY A 35 -15.45 -4.63 1.59
N HIS A 36 -16.44 -4.27 2.41
CA HIS A 36 -16.45 -2.97 3.07
C HIS A 36 -15.49 -2.92 4.27
N PHE A 37 -14.90 -1.74 4.50
CA PHE A 37 -14.17 -1.44 5.73
C PHE A 37 -15.08 -0.66 6.67
N GLU A 38 -15.14 -1.06 7.94
CA GLU A 38 -15.89 -0.36 9.00
C GLU A 38 -15.18 0.95 9.38
N HIS A 39 -15.26 1.96 8.52
CA HIS A 39 -14.66 3.27 8.73
C HIS A 39 -15.43 4.37 8.00
N ASN A 40 -15.50 5.55 8.61
CA ASN A 40 -16.21 6.70 8.04
C ASN A 40 -15.23 7.61 7.30
N LEU A 41 -14.90 7.24 6.06
CA LEU A 41 -14.18 8.13 5.15
C LEU A 41 -15.18 8.89 4.26
N ILE A 42 -14.81 10.12 3.93
CA ILE A 42 -15.48 10.94 2.90
C ILE A 42 -14.61 10.99 1.65
N GLU A 43 -15.22 11.32 0.51
CA GLU A 43 -14.53 11.40 -0.79
C GLU A 43 -13.72 10.13 -1.05
N THR A 44 -14.38 8.99 -0.97
CA THR A 44 -13.72 7.70 -1.00
C THR A 44 -13.50 7.19 -2.41
N GLN A 45 -12.46 6.38 -2.55
CA GLN A 45 -12.28 5.53 -3.70
C GLN A 45 -11.98 4.11 -3.22
N SER A 46 -12.76 3.15 -3.70
CA SER A 46 -12.68 1.76 -3.24
C SER A 46 -13.06 0.81 -4.35
N ASP A 47 -12.55 -0.41 -4.27
CA ASP A 47 -12.96 -1.49 -5.15
C ASP A 47 -12.75 -2.85 -4.47
N VAL A 48 -13.39 -3.87 -5.02
CA VAL A 48 -13.20 -5.28 -4.67
C VAL A 48 -12.78 -6.05 -5.92
N ILE A 49 -11.61 -6.68 -5.87
CA ILE A 49 -11.04 -7.44 -6.97
C ILE A 49 -11.37 -8.93 -6.77
N ASP A 50 -12.18 -9.47 -7.69
CA ASP A 50 -12.55 -10.89 -7.77
C ASP A 50 -12.98 -11.52 -6.42
N ASP A 51 -13.77 -10.79 -5.62
CA ASP A 51 -14.22 -11.21 -4.28
C ASP A 51 -13.08 -11.68 -3.35
N THR A 52 -11.86 -11.16 -3.57
CA THR A 52 -10.64 -11.64 -2.92
C THR A 52 -9.91 -10.51 -2.20
N VAL A 53 -9.71 -9.37 -2.85
CA VAL A 53 -8.98 -8.22 -2.28
C VAL A 53 -9.87 -6.99 -2.29
N SER A 54 -9.92 -6.25 -1.18
CA SER A 54 -10.58 -4.95 -1.09
C SER A 54 -9.58 -3.87 -0.71
N PHE A 55 -9.80 -2.67 -1.23
CA PHE A 55 -9.07 -1.49 -0.82
C PHE A 55 -9.98 -0.26 -0.78
N LEU A 56 -9.55 0.72 0.00
CA LEU A 56 -10.24 1.98 0.22
C LEU A 56 -9.21 3.08 0.45
N THR A 57 -9.34 4.22 -0.23
CA THR A 57 -8.70 5.48 0.14
C THR A 57 -9.77 6.54 0.41
N GLY A 58 -9.44 7.56 1.19
CA GLY A 58 -10.32 8.71 1.39
C GLY A 58 -9.85 9.63 2.50
N HIS A 59 -10.73 10.55 2.88
CA HIS A 59 -10.48 11.54 3.91
C HIS A 59 -11.23 11.22 5.20
N GLU A 60 -10.54 11.38 6.33
CA GLU A 60 -11.12 11.30 7.67
C GLU A 60 -11.18 12.70 8.29
N VAL A 61 -12.40 13.11 8.70
CA VAL A 61 -12.66 14.44 9.25
C VAL A 61 -11.86 14.65 10.54
N GLY A 62 -11.03 15.69 10.57
CA GLY A 62 -10.20 16.04 11.72
C GLY A 62 -8.94 15.18 11.89
N VAL A 63 -8.68 14.24 10.97
CA VAL A 63 -7.48 13.38 10.98
C VAL A 63 -6.65 13.59 9.72
N GLY A 64 -7.24 13.53 8.53
CA GLY A 64 -6.53 13.73 7.27
C GLY A 64 -6.89 12.74 6.19
N VAL A 65 -5.89 12.11 5.58
CA VAL A 65 -6.05 11.11 4.51
C VAL A 65 -5.80 9.71 5.06
N SER A 66 -6.44 8.70 4.48
CA SER A 66 -6.30 7.31 4.89
C SER A 66 -6.37 6.36 3.71
N ALA A 67 -5.67 5.23 3.82
CA ALA A 67 -5.66 4.16 2.84
C ALA A 67 -5.65 2.80 3.55
N PHE A 68 -6.60 1.95 3.19
CA PHE A 68 -6.76 0.60 3.70
C PHE A 68 -6.71 -0.40 2.56
N ALA A 69 -6.05 -1.53 2.80
CA ALA A 69 -6.06 -2.67 1.90
C ALA A 69 -6.20 -3.96 2.71
N GLY A 70 -6.83 -4.97 2.12
CA GLY A 70 -7.08 -6.21 2.83
C GLY A 70 -7.57 -7.34 1.96
N ILE A 71 -7.38 -8.54 2.46
CA ILE A 71 -7.88 -9.78 1.85
C ILE A 71 -9.23 -10.09 2.51
N LEU A 72 -10.27 -10.33 1.68
CA LEU A 72 -11.59 -10.71 2.17
C LEU A 72 -11.49 -12.01 2.99
N PRO A 73 -12.23 -12.13 4.10
CA PRO A 73 -12.18 -13.32 4.94
C PRO A 73 -12.70 -14.56 4.18
N ASN A 74 -12.31 -15.75 4.65
CA ASN A 74 -12.76 -17.04 4.12
C ASN A 74 -12.32 -17.34 2.68
N GLN A 75 -11.17 -16.84 2.25
CA GLN A 75 -10.58 -17.29 0.98
C GLN A 75 -10.37 -18.81 1.00
N PRO A 76 -10.67 -19.51 -0.12
CA PRO A 76 -10.37 -20.92 -0.24
C PRO A 76 -8.88 -21.19 -0.01
N ALA A 77 -8.58 -22.20 0.80
CA ALA A 77 -7.21 -22.66 0.98
C ALA A 77 -6.63 -23.08 -0.38
N GLN A 78 -5.40 -22.68 -0.63
CA GLN A 78 -4.72 -22.95 -1.89
C GLN A 78 -3.77 -24.12 -1.73
N ALA A 79 -3.69 -24.99 -2.76
CA ALA A 79 -2.65 -26.00 -2.78
C ALA A 79 -1.28 -25.31 -2.88
N PRO A 80 -0.27 -25.72 -2.08
CA PRO A 80 1.06 -25.14 -2.16
C PRO A 80 1.63 -25.21 -3.57
N LEU A 81 2.39 -24.19 -3.95
CA LEU A 81 3.02 -24.15 -5.26
C LEU A 81 4.04 -25.30 -5.39
N SER A 82 3.90 -26.10 -6.44
CA SER A 82 4.69 -27.33 -6.63
C SER A 82 5.87 -27.21 -7.61
N ALA A 83 5.90 -26.14 -8.41
CA ALA A 83 6.94 -25.82 -9.37
C ALA A 83 6.93 -24.31 -9.65
N GLN A 84 7.99 -23.81 -10.28
CA GLN A 84 7.99 -22.44 -10.81
C GLN A 84 6.76 -22.21 -11.68
N ALA A 85 6.25 -20.98 -11.62
CA ALA A 85 5.00 -20.62 -12.28
C ALA A 85 4.99 -19.16 -12.67
N THR A 86 4.35 -18.87 -13.80
CA THR A 86 4.00 -17.51 -14.19
C THR A 86 2.52 -17.30 -13.92
N PHE A 87 2.17 -16.20 -13.28
CA PHE A 87 0.79 -15.79 -13.04
C PHE A 87 0.52 -14.52 -13.82
N THR A 88 -0.69 -14.38 -14.34
CA THR A 88 -1.13 -13.15 -15.00
C THR A 88 -2.53 -12.80 -14.56
N GLY A 89 -2.77 -11.51 -14.35
CA GLY A 89 -4.08 -11.02 -13.96
C GLY A 89 -4.11 -9.52 -13.81
N ASN A 90 -5.22 -9.02 -13.27
CA ASN A 90 -5.46 -7.59 -13.15
C ASN A 90 -5.04 -7.11 -11.76
N TYR A 91 -4.58 -5.88 -11.71
CA TYR A 91 -4.45 -5.11 -10.47
C TYR A 91 -5.27 -3.84 -10.56
N ARG A 92 -5.64 -3.32 -9.39
CA ARG A 92 -6.32 -2.03 -9.23
C ARG A 92 -5.77 -1.34 -8.00
N ALA A 93 -5.65 -0.01 -8.05
CA ALA A 93 -5.21 0.80 -6.93
C ALA A 93 -5.86 2.17 -6.95
N ALA A 94 -6.19 2.69 -5.77
CA ALA A 94 -6.55 4.08 -5.59
C ALA A 94 -5.35 4.87 -5.03
N ILE A 95 -5.18 6.10 -5.50
CA ILE A 95 -4.08 6.99 -5.08
C ILE A 95 -4.63 8.35 -4.69
N ILE A 96 -4.28 8.83 -3.51
CA ILE A 96 -4.41 10.23 -3.11
C ILE A 96 -3.10 10.93 -3.46
N ARG A 97 -3.15 11.94 -4.33
CA ARG A 97 -1.98 12.70 -4.80
C ARG A 97 -1.95 14.10 -4.21
N ASP A 98 -0.81 14.77 -4.37
CA ASP A 98 -0.59 16.17 -4.01
C ASP A 98 -0.96 16.47 -2.54
N ILE A 99 -0.62 15.53 -1.66
CA ILE A 99 -0.91 15.65 -0.24
C ILE A 99 -0.17 16.86 0.33
N SER A 100 -0.92 17.76 0.94
CA SER A 100 -0.42 19.01 1.51
C SER A 100 -1.20 19.41 2.74
N ILE A 101 -0.59 20.26 3.58
CA ILE A 101 -1.25 20.79 4.77
C ILE A 101 -1.81 22.17 4.45
N VAL A 102 -3.12 22.33 4.63
CA VAL A 102 -3.81 23.61 4.54
C VAL A 102 -4.59 23.81 5.83
N ASN A 103 -4.43 24.95 6.49
CA ASN A 103 -5.11 25.26 7.77
C ASN A 103 -4.94 24.18 8.87
N ASN A 104 -3.78 23.51 8.91
CA ASN A 104 -3.47 22.42 9.85
C ASN A 104 -4.27 21.12 9.61
N GLU A 105 -4.82 20.94 8.41
CA GLU A 105 -5.48 19.72 7.95
C GLU A 105 -4.76 19.16 6.71
N LEU A 106 -4.73 17.83 6.59
CA LEU A 106 -4.20 17.14 5.42
C LEU A 106 -5.24 17.11 4.30
N HIS A 107 -4.89 17.69 3.17
CA HIS A 107 -5.65 17.64 1.93
C HIS A 107 -4.88 16.88 0.88
N GLY A 108 -5.60 16.27 -0.05
CA GLY A 108 -5.05 15.56 -1.19
C GLY A 108 -6.14 15.45 -2.25
N MET A 109 -5.74 15.07 -3.46
CA MET A 109 -6.66 14.86 -4.56
C MET A 109 -6.76 13.36 -4.83
N ASN A 110 -7.97 12.80 -4.73
CA ASN A 110 -8.21 11.44 -5.19
C ASN A 110 -7.99 11.38 -6.70
N ALA A 111 -6.95 10.68 -7.13
CA ALA A 111 -6.80 10.25 -8.52
C ALA A 111 -7.69 9.03 -8.75
N LEU A 112 -8.18 8.84 -9.98
CA LEU A 112 -8.95 7.64 -10.35
C LEU A 112 -8.16 6.36 -10.09
N THR A 113 -8.92 5.26 -9.92
CA THR A 113 -8.36 3.92 -9.74
C THR A 113 -7.51 3.57 -10.95
N ASP A 114 -6.20 3.44 -10.75
CA ASP A 114 -5.30 2.97 -11.78
C ASP A 114 -5.50 1.45 -11.90
N GLU A 115 -5.83 0.96 -13.10
CA GLU A 115 -6.00 -0.46 -13.40
C GLU A 115 -5.02 -0.90 -14.48
N GLY A 116 -4.52 -2.13 -14.35
CA GLY A 116 -3.58 -2.70 -15.31
C GLY A 116 -3.53 -4.21 -15.23
N ARG A 117 -2.70 -4.80 -16.10
CA ARG A 117 -2.50 -6.26 -16.17
C ARG A 117 -1.03 -6.56 -15.92
N ILE A 118 -0.76 -7.32 -14.86
CA ILE A 118 0.60 -7.67 -14.44
C ILE A 118 0.89 -9.16 -14.70
N THR A 119 2.15 -9.45 -15.00
CA THR A 119 2.69 -10.81 -15.05
C THR A 119 3.69 -10.98 -13.91
N LEU A 120 3.47 -11.97 -13.05
CA LEU A 120 4.28 -12.29 -11.88
C LEU A 120 4.93 -13.66 -12.06
N ASN A 121 6.21 -13.78 -11.73
CA ASN A 121 6.96 -15.02 -11.84
C ASN A 121 7.34 -15.51 -10.44
N ALA A 122 6.91 -16.72 -10.11
CA ALA A 122 7.23 -17.40 -8.88
C ALA A 122 8.49 -18.27 -9.07
N ASP A 123 9.52 -17.98 -8.28
CA ASP A 123 10.74 -18.77 -8.19
C ASP A 123 10.76 -19.52 -6.85
N LEU A 124 10.67 -20.85 -6.89
CA LEU A 124 10.71 -21.69 -5.68
C LEU A 124 12.13 -21.99 -5.17
N SER A 125 13.17 -21.74 -5.98
CA SER A 125 14.56 -21.81 -5.50
C SER A 125 14.87 -20.64 -4.59
N ASP A 126 14.46 -19.46 -5.02
CA ASP A 126 14.72 -18.21 -4.30
C ASP A 126 13.56 -17.81 -3.38
N MET A 127 12.45 -18.55 -3.42
CA MET A 127 11.22 -18.30 -2.67
C MET A 127 10.68 -16.88 -2.93
N THR A 128 10.60 -16.48 -4.20
CA THR A 128 10.17 -15.13 -4.59
C THR A 128 8.99 -15.13 -5.55
N LEU A 129 8.24 -14.03 -5.55
CA LEU A 129 7.25 -13.69 -6.56
C LEU A 129 7.54 -12.27 -7.06
N ILE A 130 7.99 -12.15 -8.31
CA ILE A 130 8.48 -10.89 -8.87
C ILE A 130 7.82 -10.60 -10.21
N GLY A 131 7.46 -9.34 -10.45
CA GLY A 131 7.02 -8.90 -11.76
C GLY A 131 6.72 -7.41 -11.84
N SER A 132 6.66 -6.89 -13.06
CA SER A 132 6.30 -5.49 -13.31
C SER A 132 5.69 -5.31 -14.69
N ASP A 133 4.79 -4.34 -14.84
CA ASP A 133 4.28 -3.85 -16.13
C ASP A 133 4.78 -2.42 -16.47
N GLY A 134 5.72 -1.90 -15.68
CA GLY A 134 6.23 -0.53 -15.76
C GLY A 134 5.41 0.50 -14.98
N PHE A 135 4.21 0.15 -14.52
CA PHE A 135 3.38 1.00 -13.66
C PHE A 135 3.30 0.44 -12.24
N LEU A 136 3.02 -0.86 -12.10
CA LEU A 136 3.17 -1.64 -10.88
C LEU A 136 4.45 -2.46 -10.95
N SER A 137 5.20 -2.49 -9.86
CA SER A 137 6.27 -3.45 -9.59
C SER A 137 5.97 -4.21 -8.30
N VAL A 138 6.20 -5.51 -8.32
CA VAL A 138 6.03 -6.42 -7.17
C VAL A 138 7.35 -7.14 -6.95
N ASP A 139 7.85 -7.08 -5.71
CA ASP A 139 8.97 -7.86 -5.22
C ASP A 139 8.59 -8.49 -3.87
N ALA A 140 8.24 -9.78 -3.89
CA ALA A 140 7.70 -10.45 -2.72
C ALA A 140 8.42 -11.75 -2.41
N GLN A 141 8.46 -12.08 -1.12
CA GLN A 141 8.92 -13.35 -0.59
C GLN A 141 7.73 -14.30 -0.39
N ILE A 142 7.94 -15.56 -0.76
CA ILE A 142 7.03 -16.68 -0.50
C ILE A 142 7.39 -17.23 0.88
N VAL A 143 6.51 -17.02 1.85
CA VAL A 143 6.65 -17.47 3.24
C VAL A 143 5.77 -18.69 3.45
N GLU A 144 6.31 -19.73 4.10
CA GLU A 144 5.56 -20.95 4.42
C GLU A 144 4.85 -21.58 3.19
N ASN A 145 5.45 -21.44 2.00
CA ASN A 145 5.00 -21.94 0.69
C ASN A 145 3.65 -21.42 0.18
N THR A 146 2.96 -20.55 0.93
CA THR A 146 1.60 -20.11 0.60
C THR A 146 1.32 -18.64 0.91
N HIS A 147 2.13 -17.99 1.74
CA HIS A 147 1.97 -16.59 2.09
C HIS A 147 2.93 -15.72 1.29
N LEU A 148 2.50 -14.49 1.01
CA LEU A 148 3.32 -13.47 0.37
C LEU A 148 3.53 -12.31 1.35
N ALA A 149 4.77 -11.86 1.45
CA ALA A 149 5.14 -10.62 2.11
C ALA A 149 6.23 -9.93 1.32
N GLY A 150 6.13 -8.62 1.10
CA GLY A 150 7.15 -7.91 0.35
C GLY A 150 6.79 -6.46 0.06
N ASP A 151 7.38 -5.95 -1.00
CA ASP A 151 7.28 -4.57 -1.41
C ASP A 151 6.56 -4.45 -2.76
N VAL A 152 5.88 -3.33 -2.94
CA VAL A 152 5.38 -2.88 -4.23
C VAL A 152 5.84 -1.45 -4.51
N GLU A 153 5.84 -1.10 -5.78
CA GLU A 153 5.90 0.29 -6.20
C GLU A 153 4.81 0.51 -7.24
N ILE A 154 3.98 1.54 -7.04
CA ILE A 154 3.02 1.99 -8.05
C ILE A 154 3.37 3.40 -8.50
N ASN A 155 3.77 3.55 -9.75
CA ASN A 155 4.11 4.85 -10.34
C ASN A 155 5.07 5.70 -9.46
N GLY A 156 6.12 5.07 -8.91
CA GLY A 156 7.07 5.72 -8.01
C GLY A 156 6.61 5.91 -6.55
N VAL A 157 5.42 5.42 -6.19
CA VAL A 157 4.93 5.41 -4.80
C VAL A 157 5.25 4.05 -4.18
N PRO A 158 6.15 3.97 -3.19
CA PRO A 158 6.50 2.72 -2.53
C PRO A 158 5.38 2.24 -1.61
N GLY A 159 5.31 0.94 -1.41
CA GLY A 159 4.40 0.33 -0.44
C GLY A 159 4.77 -1.08 -0.08
N THR A 160 3.96 -1.65 0.81
CA THR A 160 4.11 -3.00 1.33
C THR A 160 3.02 -3.89 0.77
N LEU A 161 3.30 -5.20 0.70
CA LEU A 161 2.42 -6.23 0.20
C LEU A 161 2.21 -7.31 1.26
N ILE A 162 0.95 -7.75 1.40
CA ILE A 162 0.60 -9.05 1.97
C ILE A 162 -0.24 -9.82 0.97
N GLY A 163 -0.16 -11.15 0.99
CA GLY A 163 -0.91 -11.95 0.04
C GLY A 163 -0.81 -13.44 0.27
N GLU A 164 -1.31 -14.17 -0.70
CA GLU A 164 -1.17 -15.60 -0.79
C GLU A 164 -0.86 -16.05 -2.22
N ILE A 165 -0.15 -17.16 -2.31
CA ILE A 165 0.19 -17.84 -3.55
C ILE A 165 -0.13 -19.33 -3.42
N GLY A 166 -0.68 -19.90 -4.49
CA GLY A 166 -0.86 -21.33 -4.60
C GLY A 166 -0.66 -21.82 -6.03
N ASN A 167 -1.00 -23.08 -6.24
CA ASN A 167 -0.79 -23.74 -7.52
C ASN A 167 -1.59 -23.13 -8.68
N ASP A 168 -2.73 -22.48 -8.39
CA ASP A 168 -3.68 -22.04 -9.41
C ASP A 168 -3.78 -20.52 -9.51
N ARG A 169 -3.57 -19.79 -8.41
CA ARG A 169 -3.67 -18.34 -8.35
C ARG A 169 -2.68 -17.73 -7.37
N ALA A 170 -2.44 -16.44 -7.52
CA ALA A 170 -1.75 -15.60 -6.55
C ALA A 170 -2.50 -14.28 -6.42
N PHE A 171 -2.67 -13.79 -5.20
CA PHE A 171 -3.33 -12.52 -4.93
C PHE A 171 -2.62 -11.79 -3.81
N GLY A 172 -2.73 -10.47 -3.81
CA GLY A 172 -2.12 -9.64 -2.79
C GLY A 172 -2.83 -8.31 -2.63
N ALA A 173 -2.87 -7.85 -1.39
CA ALA A 173 -3.32 -6.52 -0.99
C ALA A 173 -2.09 -5.68 -0.67
N PHE A 174 -2.05 -4.45 -1.15
CA PHE A 174 -0.94 -3.54 -0.90
C PHE A 174 -1.42 -2.16 -0.49
N GLN A 175 -0.58 -1.49 0.30
CA GLN A 175 -0.77 -0.11 0.70
C GLN A 175 0.60 0.55 0.86
N GLY A 176 0.65 1.86 0.72
CA GLY A 176 1.87 2.60 0.96
C GLY A 176 1.71 4.08 0.69
N GLY A 177 2.84 4.79 0.73
CA GLY A 177 2.84 6.21 0.47
C GLY A 177 4.23 6.81 0.56
N ASN A 178 4.28 8.10 0.24
CA ASN A 178 5.44 8.96 0.39
C ASN A 178 4.97 10.33 0.88
N GLU A 179 5.86 11.32 0.89
CA GLU A 179 5.57 12.66 1.42
C GLU A 179 4.36 13.36 0.78
N THR A 180 4.00 12.99 -0.44
CA THR A 180 2.96 13.68 -1.24
C THR A 180 1.88 12.75 -1.78
N ASN A 181 1.98 11.44 -1.56
CA ASN A 181 1.04 10.46 -2.11
C ASN A 181 0.73 9.35 -1.12
N LEU A 182 -0.51 8.87 -1.13
CA LEU A 182 -0.98 7.72 -0.38
C LEU A 182 -1.68 6.76 -1.34
N MET A 183 -1.47 5.45 -1.19
CA MET A 183 -2.11 4.46 -2.05
C MET A 183 -2.60 3.23 -1.29
N SER A 184 -3.64 2.61 -1.83
CA SER A 184 -4.03 1.24 -1.51
C SER A 184 -4.55 0.54 -2.76
N GLY A 185 -4.39 -0.78 -2.80
CA GLY A 185 -4.76 -1.56 -3.97
C GLY A 185 -4.58 -3.06 -3.76
N GLY A 186 -4.67 -3.78 -4.86
CA GLY A 186 -4.40 -5.21 -4.87
C GLY A 186 -4.32 -5.79 -6.28
N PHE A 187 -4.02 -7.08 -6.33
CA PHE A 187 -4.06 -7.87 -7.56
C PHE A 187 -4.66 -9.24 -7.31
N VAL A 188 -5.26 -9.81 -8.36
CA VAL A 188 -5.65 -11.21 -8.42
C VAL A 188 -5.16 -11.76 -9.76
N THR A 189 -4.37 -12.82 -9.70
CA THR A 189 -3.70 -13.41 -10.86
C THR A 189 -3.90 -14.91 -10.90
N THR A 190 -4.00 -15.47 -12.11
CA THR A 190 -4.14 -16.91 -12.33
C THR A 190 -2.88 -17.46 -12.97
N ARG A 191 -2.51 -18.69 -12.63
CA ARG A 191 -1.37 -19.37 -13.25
C ARG A 191 -1.60 -19.51 -14.75
N ASN A 192 -0.60 -19.13 -15.54
CA ASN A 192 -0.58 -19.43 -16.96
C ASN A 192 -0.32 -20.93 -17.15
N PRO A 193 -1.08 -21.59 -18.06
CA PRO A 193 -0.93 -23.02 -18.33
C PRO A 193 0.43 -23.40 -18.91
#